data_AF-A0A4R7D4S4-F1
#
_entry.id   AF-A0A4R7D4S4-F1
#
_cell.length_a   1.000
_cell.length_b   1.000
_cell.length_c   1.000
_cell.angle_alpha   90.00
_cell.angle_beta   90.00
_cell.angle_gamma   90.00
#
_symmetry.space_group_name_H-M   'P 1'
#
loop_
_entity.id
_entity.type
_entity.pdbx_description
1 polymer ?
#
loop_
_entity_poly.entity_id
_entity_poly.type
_entity_poly.pdbx_seq_one_letter_code
_entity_poly.pdbx_strand_id
1 'polypeptide(L)'
;MQTTEDKIIFILTLRLDTKSQAFFDRLRAKYFPPERNYLRAHLTLFHKLPDHPRTLELLRGFRFEPFTMAVSGLMHLGAGVAYHIDSPELQRLHQRLRTAFAADIVPQDQQRFKPHITVQNKVTPEASKKLLAQLSDNFAPFKVRASGLDLWVYRGGPWEHHEGFDFVADTAISESILSTTAARGPQKSVCPSEIARMLYPEDWREHMQDIVDVAISLHKLGKVQITQKGSAIDVDHIKGPIRITCR
;
A
#
# COMPACT_ATOMS: atom_id res chain seq x y z
N MET A 1 17.50 33.37 -20.83
CA MET A 1 16.75 33.07 -19.58
C MET A 1 15.78 31.95 -19.90
N GLN A 2 16.12 30.71 -19.55
CA GLN A 2 15.19 29.59 -19.63
C GLN A 2 14.10 29.83 -18.58
N THR A 3 12.87 30.03 -19.04
CA THR A 3 11.68 29.93 -18.21
C THR A 3 11.69 28.55 -17.57
N THR A 4 11.87 28.47 -16.25
CA THR A 4 11.57 27.28 -15.47
C THR A 4 10.11 26.96 -15.73
N GLU A 5 9.84 26.02 -16.65
CA GLU A 5 8.54 25.37 -16.75
C GLU A 5 8.19 24.89 -15.34
N ASP A 6 7.01 25.27 -14.85
CA ASP A 6 6.48 24.84 -13.56
C ASP A 6 6.35 23.31 -13.58
N LYS A 7 7.42 22.63 -13.15
CA LYS A 7 7.52 21.18 -13.19
C LYS A 7 6.47 20.59 -12.26
N ILE A 8 5.40 20.09 -12.85
CA ILE A 8 4.34 19.37 -12.15
C ILE A 8 4.96 18.14 -11.50
N ILE A 9 4.71 17.97 -10.21
CA ILE A 9 5.16 16.82 -9.45
C ILE A 9 3.93 16.05 -9.01
N PHE A 10 3.88 14.77 -9.35
CA PHE A 10 2.92 13.87 -8.75
C PHE A 10 3.42 13.33 -7.42
N ILE A 11 2.53 13.32 -6.44
CA ILE A 11 2.73 12.70 -5.14
C ILE A 11 1.74 11.55 -5.05
N LEU A 12 2.21 10.37 -4.65
CA LEU A 12 1.35 9.20 -4.47
C LEU A 12 1.22 8.91 -2.98
N THR A 13 -0.02 8.81 -2.50
CA THR A 13 -0.32 8.44 -1.11
C THR A 13 -1.18 7.19 -1.07
N LEU A 14 -1.09 6.46 0.04
CA LEU A 14 -2.03 5.41 0.36
C LEU A 14 -3.35 6.01 0.87
N ARG A 15 -4.48 5.60 0.31
CA ARG A 15 -5.81 5.96 0.81
C ARG A 15 -6.21 5.06 1.96
N LEU A 16 -6.69 5.67 3.04
CA LEU A 16 -7.27 4.98 4.19
C LEU A 16 -8.80 4.89 4.05
N ASP A 17 -9.41 3.92 4.73
CA ASP A 17 -10.86 3.92 4.92
C ASP A 17 -11.33 5.14 5.74
N THR A 18 -12.62 5.49 5.60
CA THR A 18 -13.18 6.71 6.20
C THR A 18 -12.96 6.78 7.72
N LYS A 19 -13.06 5.64 8.41
CA LYS A 19 -12.87 5.54 9.86
C LYS A 19 -11.42 5.85 10.26
N SER A 20 -10.44 5.21 9.61
CA SER A 20 -9.03 5.43 9.93
C SER A 20 -8.58 6.84 9.54
N GLN A 21 -9.06 7.35 8.40
CA GLN A 21 -8.78 8.71 7.96
C GLN A 21 -9.28 9.75 8.97
N ALA A 22 -10.54 9.63 9.42
CA ALA A 22 -11.13 10.55 10.38
C ALA A 22 -10.39 10.53 11.74
N PHE A 23 -9.85 9.38 12.14
CA PHE A 23 -9.01 9.29 13.34
C PHE A 23 -7.78 10.18 13.25
N PHE A 24 -6.99 10.07 12.17
CA PHE A 24 -5.77 10.87 12.02
C PHE A 24 -6.05 12.33 11.67
N ASP A 25 -7.13 12.63 10.95
CA ASP A 25 -7.55 14.01 10.68
C ASP A 25 -7.86 14.75 11.99
N ARG A 26 -8.54 14.10 12.95
CA ARG A 26 -8.76 14.67 14.30
C ARG A 26 -7.47 14.94 15.05
N LEU A 27 -6.48 14.03 14.95
CA LEU A 27 -5.19 14.22 15.59
C LEU A 27 -4.43 15.41 14.98
N ARG A 28 -4.44 15.54 13.65
CA ARG A 28 -3.84 16.71 12.97
C ARG A 28 -4.54 18.00 13.34
N ALA A 29 -5.87 18.03 13.33
CA ALA A 29 -6.63 19.21 13.74
C ALA A 29 -6.29 19.64 15.16
N LYS A 30 -5.98 18.69 16.05
CA LYS A 30 -5.64 18.96 17.45
C LYS A 30 -4.17 19.37 17.65
N TYR A 31 -3.24 18.78 16.93
CA TYR A 31 -1.80 18.85 17.26
C TYR A 31 -0.91 19.49 16.19
N PHE A 32 -1.38 19.57 14.95
CA PHE A 32 -0.66 20.21 13.86
C PHE A 32 -0.91 21.73 13.93
N PRO A 33 0.11 22.58 13.74
CA PRO A 33 -0.10 24.04 13.74
C PRO A 33 -1.18 24.44 12.72
N PRO A 34 -2.26 25.12 13.13
CA PRO A 34 -3.42 25.36 12.29
C PRO A 34 -3.08 26.18 11.04
N GLU A 35 -2.15 27.13 11.15
CA GLU A 35 -1.63 27.95 10.06
C GLU A 35 -0.76 27.17 9.07
N ARG A 36 -0.54 25.87 9.29
CA ARG A 36 0.21 24.97 8.40
C ARG A 36 -0.56 23.70 8.04
N ASN A 37 -1.74 23.50 8.61
CA ASN A 37 -2.51 22.27 8.48
C ASN A 37 -3.47 22.31 7.28
N TYR A 38 -2.91 22.42 6.07
CA TYR A 38 -3.68 22.50 4.82
C TYR A 38 -4.11 21.14 4.27
N LEU A 39 -3.45 20.05 4.71
CA LEU A 39 -3.65 18.71 4.21
C LEU A 39 -4.29 17.81 5.26
N ARG A 40 -5.17 16.93 4.80
CA ARG A 40 -5.64 15.77 5.56
C ARG A 40 -4.47 14.88 5.94
N ALA A 41 -4.66 14.03 6.94
CA ALA A 41 -3.67 13.02 7.28
C ALA A 41 -3.41 12.10 6.10
N HIS A 42 -2.17 11.71 5.88
CA HIS A 42 -1.80 10.90 4.73
C HIS A 42 -0.59 10.04 5.07
N LEU A 43 -0.46 8.95 4.31
CA LEU A 43 0.72 8.11 4.26
C LEU A 43 1.31 8.23 2.85
N THR A 44 2.45 8.91 2.74
CA THR A 44 3.12 9.11 1.45
C THR A 44 3.85 7.84 1.02
N LEU A 45 3.62 7.40 -0.21
CA LEU A 45 4.33 6.31 -0.86
C LEU A 45 5.48 6.84 -1.73
N PHE A 46 5.22 7.88 -2.53
CA PHE A 46 6.22 8.54 -3.37
C PHE A 46 6.04 10.05 -3.29
N HIS A 47 7.15 10.77 -3.15
CA HIS A 47 7.18 12.23 -3.08
C HIS A 47 7.27 12.87 -4.46
N LYS A 48 7.77 12.12 -5.46
CA LYS A 48 7.92 12.62 -6.81
C LYS A 48 7.84 11.51 -7.84
N LEU A 49 6.69 11.42 -8.48
CA LEU A 49 6.46 10.69 -9.72
C LEU A 49 6.41 11.67 -10.92
N PRO A 50 6.78 11.22 -12.13
CA PRO A 50 6.72 12.06 -13.32
C PRO A 50 5.27 12.31 -13.72
N ASP A 51 4.98 13.54 -14.12
CA ASP A 51 3.73 13.90 -14.79
C ASP A 51 3.79 13.42 -16.24
N HIS A 52 3.40 12.17 -16.46
CA HIS A 52 3.45 11.51 -17.77
C HIS A 52 2.25 10.56 -17.92
N PRO A 53 1.65 10.40 -19.12
CA PRO A 53 0.54 9.49 -19.37
C PRO A 53 0.78 8.06 -18.86
N ARG A 54 2.00 7.55 -19.05
CA ARG A 54 2.46 6.26 -18.51
C ARG A 54 2.24 6.11 -17.00
N THR A 55 2.41 7.18 -16.20
CA THR A 55 2.16 7.13 -14.75
C THR A 55 0.69 6.81 -14.46
N LEU A 56 -0.23 7.47 -15.17
CA LEU A 56 -1.66 7.24 -15.02
C LEU A 56 -2.05 5.86 -15.52
N GLU A 57 -1.54 5.42 -16.67
CA GLU A 57 -1.79 4.07 -17.19
C GLU A 57 -1.34 2.98 -16.21
N LEU A 58 -0.12 3.10 -15.66
CA LEU A 58 0.39 2.18 -14.65
C LEU A 58 -0.51 2.15 -13.40
N LEU A 59 -0.93 3.31 -12.88
CA LEU A 59 -1.78 3.37 -11.69
C LEU A 59 -3.21 2.87 -11.95
N ARG A 60 -3.80 3.17 -13.11
CA ARG A 60 -5.11 2.65 -13.53
C ARG A 60 -5.10 1.14 -13.76
N GLY A 61 -3.98 0.59 -14.22
CA GLY A 61 -3.76 -0.85 -14.36
C GLY A 61 -3.37 -1.55 -13.06
N PHE A 62 -2.94 -0.80 -12.03
CA PHE A 62 -2.48 -1.38 -10.78
C PHE A 62 -3.64 -2.05 -10.03
N ARG A 63 -3.44 -3.31 -9.61
CA ARG A 63 -4.44 -4.09 -8.87
C ARG A 63 -3.88 -4.49 -7.51
N PHE A 64 -4.68 -4.26 -6.47
CA PHE A 64 -4.36 -4.65 -5.10
C PHE A 64 -5.66 -4.81 -4.30
N GLU A 65 -5.69 -5.79 -3.40
CA GLU A 65 -6.80 -6.03 -2.49
C GLU A 65 -6.77 -5.01 -1.33
N PRO A 66 -7.91 -4.50 -0.83
CA PRO A 66 -7.92 -3.69 0.39
C PRO A 66 -7.45 -4.50 1.61
N PHE A 67 -6.51 -3.97 2.37
CA PHE A 67 -5.84 -4.70 3.45
C PHE A 67 -5.81 -3.92 4.76
N THR A 68 -5.56 -4.65 5.85
CA THR A 68 -5.45 -4.08 7.19
C THR A 68 -3.99 -3.93 7.58
N MET A 69 -3.65 -2.84 8.24
CA MET A 69 -2.31 -2.50 8.69
C MET A 69 -2.30 -2.26 10.20
N ALA A 70 -1.20 -2.61 10.86
CA ALA A 70 -1.01 -2.32 12.26
C ALA A 70 -0.41 -0.92 12.44
N VAL A 71 -1.00 -0.12 13.31
CA VAL A 71 -0.35 1.06 13.88
C VAL A 71 0.40 0.58 15.11
N SER A 72 1.72 0.41 15.00
CA SER A 72 2.51 -0.33 15.99
C SER A 72 3.30 0.55 16.95
N GLY A 73 3.40 1.84 16.69
CA GLY A 73 4.12 2.76 17.57
C GLY A 73 4.00 4.22 17.18
N LEU A 74 4.71 5.07 17.92
CA LEU A 74 4.92 6.48 17.63
C LEU A 74 6.36 6.70 17.16
N MET A 75 6.56 7.74 16.34
CA MET A 75 7.86 8.16 15.82
C MET A 75 8.12 9.61 16.14
N HIS A 76 9.30 9.89 16.68
CA HIS A 76 9.82 11.24 16.79
C HIS A 76 10.46 11.66 15.47
N LEU A 77 10.00 12.77 14.90
CA LEU A 77 10.54 13.32 13.65
C LEU A 77 11.50 14.50 13.90
N GLY A 78 11.97 14.69 15.15
CA GLY A 78 12.71 15.88 15.57
C GLY A 78 11.80 17.09 15.81
N ALA A 79 11.19 17.60 14.74
CA ALA A 79 10.27 18.75 14.77
C ALA A 79 8.78 18.35 14.69
N GLY A 80 8.46 17.10 15.05
CA GLY A 80 7.12 16.54 14.89
C GLY A 80 6.95 15.13 15.45
N VAL A 81 5.72 14.63 15.36
CA VAL A 81 5.31 13.30 15.80
C VAL A 81 4.48 12.63 14.71
N ALA A 82 4.76 11.35 14.48
CA ALA A 82 4.00 10.50 13.56
C ALA A 82 3.65 9.16 14.20
N TYR A 83 2.67 8.47 13.62
CA TYR A 83 2.35 7.09 13.95
C TYR A 83 3.05 6.16 12.97
N HIS A 84 3.77 5.17 13.48
CA HIS A 84 4.43 4.13 12.69
C HIS A 84 3.41 3.08 12.23
N ILE A 85 3.49 2.70 10.96
CA ILE A 85 2.66 1.65 10.38
C ILE A 85 3.54 0.42 10.13
N ASP A 86 3.08 -0.74 10.60
CA ASP A 86 3.70 -2.02 10.31
C ASP A 86 2.71 -2.90 9.53
N SER A 87 3.10 -3.30 8.32
CA SER A 87 2.28 -4.11 7.44
C SER A 87 3.12 -4.73 6.33
N PRO A 88 3.24 -6.07 6.27
CA PRO A 88 3.85 -6.77 5.15
C PRO A 88 3.17 -6.46 3.82
N GLU A 89 1.84 -6.36 3.79
CA GLU A 89 1.04 -5.98 2.63
C GLU A 89 1.44 -4.59 2.11
N LEU A 90 1.62 -3.60 3.00
CA LEU A 90 2.07 -2.26 2.62
C LEU A 90 3.49 -2.27 2.05
N GLN A 91 4.39 -3.08 2.61
CA GLN A 91 5.75 -3.24 2.09
C GLN A 91 5.72 -3.88 0.69
N ARG A 92 4.88 -4.90 0.47
CA ARG A 92 4.69 -5.52 -0.86
C ARG A 92 4.13 -4.52 -1.86
N LEU A 93 3.08 -3.77 -1.50
CA LEU A 93 2.50 -2.72 -2.31
C LEU A 93 3.56 -1.70 -2.76
N HIS A 94 4.30 -1.14 -1.80
CA HIS A 94 5.35 -0.15 -2.09
C HIS A 94 6.45 -0.75 -2.98
N GLN A 95 6.88 -1.99 -2.72
CA GLN A 95 7.90 -2.65 -3.55
C GLN A 95 7.42 -2.87 -4.99
N ARG A 96 6.16 -3.28 -5.19
CA ARG A 96 5.57 -3.44 -6.53
C ARG A 96 5.54 -2.12 -7.29
N LEU A 97 5.06 -1.04 -6.66
CA LEU A 97 5.07 0.30 -7.24
C LEU A 97 6.49 0.78 -7.54
N ARG A 98 7.43 0.55 -6.62
CA ARG A 98 8.85 0.92 -6.81
C ARG A 98 9.47 0.21 -8.01
N THR A 99 9.18 -1.08 -8.19
CA THR A 99 9.63 -1.82 -9.38
C THR A 99 9.01 -1.25 -10.65
N ALA A 100 7.71 -0.92 -10.65
CA ALA A 100 7.03 -0.35 -11.80
C ALA A 100 7.58 1.04 -12.20
N PHE A 101 7.97 1.86 -11.22
CA PHE A 101 8.52 3.20 -11.42
C PHE A 101 10.05 3.28 -11.32
N ALA A 102 10.76 2.15 -11.42
CA ALA A 102 12.19 2.09 -11.10
C ALA A 102 13.06 3.08 -11.90
N ALA A 103 12.67 3.40 -13.14
CA ALA A 103 13.38 4.35 -14.00
C ALA A 103 13.10 5.83 -13.65
N ASP A 104 12.04 6.09 -12.90
CA ASP A 104 11.45 7.43 -12.76
C ASP A 104 11.57 8.00 -11.33
N ILE A 105 11.80 7.15 -10.32
CA ILE A 105 11.84 7.57 -8.91
C ILE A 105 13.12 8.32 -8.54
N VAL A 106 12.95 9.38 -7.76
CA VAL A 106 14.06 10.21 -7.25
C VAL A 106 14.84 9.52 -6.11
N PRO A 107 16.08 9.95 -5.80
CA PRO A 107 16.87 9.34 -4.73
C PRO A 107 16.18 9.25 -3.36
N GLN A 108 15.32 10.23 -3.02
CA GLN A 108 14.53 10.19 -1.78
C GLN A 108 13.59 8.98 -1.74
N ASP A 109 12.87 8.70 -2.82
CA ASP A 109 11.94 7.58 -2.94
C ASP A 109 12.67 6.24 -3.16
N GLN A 110 13.98 6.29 -3.44
CA GLN A 110 14.85 5.11 -3.47
C GLN A 110 15.33 4.67 -2.07
N GLN A 111 15.16 5.49 -1.04
CA GLN A 111 15.57 5.13 0.33
C GLN A 111 14.68 4.02 0.92
N ARG A 112 15.10 3.51 2.08
CA ARG A 112 14.32 2.52 2.83
C ARG A 112 12.96 3.11 3.22
N PHE A 113 11.89 2.43 2.81
CA PHE A 113 10.53 2.84 3.12
C PHE A 113 10.22 2.65 4.62
N LYS A 114 9.88 3.75 5.29
CA LYS A 114 9.47 3.79 6.70
C LYS A 114 8.05 4.37 6.76
N PRO A 115 7.00 3.55 6.59
CA PRO A 115 5.64 4.04 6.49
C PRO A 115 5.17 4.66 7.81
N HIS A 116 4.66 5.88 7.72
CA HIS A 116 4.19 6.63 8.87
C HIS A 116 3.11 7.64 8.46
N ILE A 117 2.27 8.03 9.43
CA ILE A 117 1.26 9.08 9.28
C ILE A 117 1.59 10.21 10.25
N THR A 118 1.88 11.40 9.71
CA THR A 118 2.32 12.55 10.50
C THR A 118 1.13 13.30 11.09
N VAL A 119 1.12 13.46 12.42
CA VAL A 119 0.08 14.21 13.16
C VAL A 119 0.56 15.56 13.67
N GLN A 120 1.87 15.80 13.69
CA GLN A 120 2.48 17.09 14.00
C GLN A 120 3.81 17.23 13.25
N ASN A 121 4.11 18.41 12.72
CA ASN A 121 5.42 18.76 12.17
C ASN A 121 5.64 20.28 12.23
N LYS A 122 6.88 20.74 11.99
CA LYS A 122 7.27 22.16 11.97
C LYS A 122 7.02 22.87 13.31
N VAL A 123 7.11 22.14 14.42
CA VAL A 123 7.07 22.69 15.78
C VAL A 123 8.46 22.69 16.41
N THR A 124 8.60 23.32 17.58
CA THR A 124 9.87 23.28 18.34
C THR A 124 10.18 21.86 18.82
N PRO A 125 11.46 21.50 19.04
CA PRO A 125 11.84 20.20 19.60
C PRO A 125 11.19 19.91 20.97
N GLU A 126 10.95 20.93 21.78
CA GLU A 126 10.30 20.80 23.09
C GLU A 126 8.83 20.43 22.94
N ALA A 127 8.13 21.09 22.00
CA ALA A 127 6.73 20.80 21.71
C ALA A 127 6.55 19.39 21.15
N SER A 128 7.44 18.94 20.26
CA SER A 128 7.39 17.59 19.70
C SER A 128 7.67 16.52 20.75
N LYS A 129 8.65 16.72 21.65
CA LYS A 129 8.92 15.81 22.78
C LYS A 129 7.74 15.74 23.74
N LYS A 130 7.13 16.88 24.07
CA LYS A 130 5.95 16.94 24.94
C LYS A 130 4.77 16.15 24.37
N LEU A 131 4.47 16.34 23.08
CA LEU A 131 3.39 15.60 22.42
C LEU A 131 3.70 14.11 22.35
N LEU A 132 4.93 13.74 22.04
CA LEU A 132 5.35 12.34 21.98
C LEU A 132 5.12 11.65 23.33
N ALA A 133 5.56 12.26 24.44
CA ALA A 133 5.34 11.72 25.78
C ALA A 133 3.83 11.55 26.06
N GLN A 134 3.03 12.60 25.83
CA GLN A 134 1.58 12.56 26.03
C GLN A 134 0.88 11.45 25.23
N LEU A 135 1.25 11.26 23.97
CA LEU A 135 0.65 10.21 23.14
C LEU A 135 1.15 8.82 23.54
N SER A 136 2.38 8.71 24.02
CA SER A 136 2.99 7.44 24.43
C SER A 136 2.34 6.86 25.68
N ASP A 137 1.93 7.72 26.64
CA ASP A 137 1.32 7.29 27.91
C ASP A 137 0.06 6.43 27.74
N ASN A 138 -0.68 6.60 26.64
CA ASN A 138 -1.92 5.86 26.36
C ASN A 138 -1.87 5.12 25.02
N PHE A 139 -0.69 4.93 24.45
CA PHE A 139 -0.57 4.25 23.17
C PHE A 139 -0.76 2.74 23.35
N ALA A 140 -1.75 2.20 22.66
CA ALA A 140 -1.89 0.77 22.40
C ALA A 140 -1.92 0.53 20.90
N PRO A 141 -1.27 -0.52 20.37
CA PRO A 141 -1.36 -0.86 18.96
C PRO A 141 -2.82 -1.08 18.51
N PHE A 142 -3.14 -0.57 17.33
CA PHE A 142 -4.48 -0.71 16.74
C PHE A 142 -4.38 -0.95 15.24
N LYS A 143 -5.52 -1.21 14.60
CA LYS A 143 -5.58 -1.54 13.17
C LYS A 143 -6.27 -0.43 12.38
N VAL A 144 -5.75 -0.19 11.18
CA VAL A 144 -6.31 0.73 10.18
C VAL A 144 -6.41 0.01 8.84
N ARG A 145 -7.27 0.49 7.94
CA ARG A 145 -7.51 -0.17 6.65
C ARG A 145 -7.09 0.72 5.49
N ALA A 146 -6.33 0.15 4.56
CA ALA A 146 -6.00 0.74 3.28
C ALA A 146 -7.08 0.37 2.25
N SER A 147 -7.54 1.35 1.46
CA SER A 147 -8.65 1.20 0.51
C SER A 147 -8.30 1.59 -0.92
N GLY A 148 -7.12 2.16 -1.16
CA GLY A 148 -6.70 2.58 -2.50
C GLY A 148 -5.44 3.41 -2.50
N LEU A 149 -5.21 4.08 -3.61
CA LEU A 149 -4.16 5.07 -3.83
C LEU A 149 -4.79 6.41 -4.21
N ASP A 150 -4.14 7.50 -3.82
CA ASP A 150 -4.47 8.84 -4.29
C ASP A 150 -3.25 9.49 -4.91
N LEU A 151 -3.43 10.00 -6.12
CA LEU A 151 -2.45 10.81 -6.83
C LEU A 151 -2.78 12.28 -6.64
N TRP A 152 -1.76 13.06 -6.33
CA TRP A 152 -1.87 14.48 -6.07
C TRP A 152 -0.92 15.28 -6.95
N VAL A 153 -1.32 16.48 -7.32
CA VAL A 153 -0.51 17.46 -8.03
C VAL A 153 0.08 18.44 -7.03
N TYR A 154 1.40 18.62 -7.07
CA TYR A 154 2.11 19.63 -6.30
C TYR A 154 2.73 20.70 -7.21
N ARG A 155 2.33 21.96 -6.99
CA ARG A 155 2.78 23.17 -7.70
C ARG A 155 3.38 24.22 -6.75
N GLY A 156 4.11 23.78 -5.73
CA GLY A 156 4.71 24.70 -4.73
C GLY A 156 3.75 25.20 -3.64
N GLY A 157 2.52 24.68 -3.58
CA GLY A 157 1.50 25.00 -2.58
C GLY A 157 0.83 23.75 -1.97
N PRO A 158 -0.37 23.86 -1.40
CA PRO A 158 -1.15 22.70 -1.00
C PRO A 158 -1.34 21.71 -2.17
N TRP A 159 -1.47 20.44 -1.85
CA TRP A 159 -1.63 19.39 -2.85
C TRP A 159 -3.07 19.40 -3.38
N GLU A 160 -3.20 19.35 -4.70
CA GLU A 160 -4.49 19.20 -5.37
C GLU A 160 -4.71 17.72 -5.66
N HIS A 161 -5.87 17.19 -5.28
CA HIS A 161 -6.22 15.80 -5.62
C HIS A 161 -6.40 15.70 -7.14
N HIS A 162 -5.76 14.71 -7.75
CA HIS A 162 -5.83 14.50 -9.20
C HIS A 162 -6.72 13.31 -9.55
N GLU A 163 -6.37 12.11 -9.06
CA GLU A 163 -7.10 10.89 -9.36
C GLU A 163 -6.96 9.88 -8.22
N GLY A 164 -8.02 9.10 -8.06
CA GLY A 164 -8.10 8.04 -7.08
C GLY A 164 -8.14 6.66 -7.73
N PHE A 165 -7.40 5.70 -7.15
CA PHE A 165 -7.35 4.32 -7.63
C PHE A 165 -7.78 3.38 -6.52
N ASP A 166 -8.99 2.83 -6.63
CA ASP A 166 -9.53 1.96 -5.59
C ASP A 166 -8.81 0.62 -5.59
N PHE A 167 -8.53 0.11 -4.40
CA PHE A 167 -8.22 -1.29 -4.23
C PHE A 167 -9.50 -2.09 -4.42
N VAL A 168 -9.45 -3.01 -5.37
CA VAL A 168 -10.55 -3.89 -5.71
C VAL A 168 -10.11 -5.30 -5.44
N ALA A 169 -11.03 -6.10 -4.89
CA ALA A 169 -10.81 -7.52 -4.87
C ALA A 169 -10.79 -8.01 -6.31
N ASP A 170 -9.76 -8.76 -6.70
CA ASP A 170 -9.74 -9.32 -8.05
C ASP A 170 -10.64 -10.57 -8.06
N THR A 171 -11.93 -10.31 -8.24
CA THR A 171 -12.97 -11.34 -8.19
C THR A 171 -12.77 -12.35 -9.32
N ALA A 172 -12.25 -11.95 -10.48
CA ALA A 172 -11.98 -12.86 -11.59
C ALA A 172 -10.86 -13.85 -11.24
N ILE A 173 -9.74 -13.38 -10.68
CA ILE A 173 -8.68 -14.27 -10.19
C ILE A 173 -9.19 -15.18 -9.08
N SER A 174 -9.91 -14.60 -8.11
CA SER A 174 -10.46 -15.34 -6.97
C SER A 174 -11.41 -16.46 -7.41
N GLU A 175 -12.39 -16.14 -8.27
CA GLU A 175 -13.34 -17.09 -8.85
C GLU A 175 -12.64 -18.16 -9.68
N SER A 176 -11.64 -17.79 -10.48
CA SER A 176 -10.86 -18.73 -11.27
C SER A 176 -10.07 -19.71 -10.39
N ILE A 177 -9.41 -19.23 -9.33
CA ILE A 177 -8.73 -20.10 -8.36
C ILE A 177 -9.73 -21.05 -7.69
N LEU A 178 -10.84 -20.52 -7.17
CA LEU A 178 -11.82 -21.30 -6.42
C LEU A 178 -12.50 -22.35 -7.31
N SER A 179 -12.95 -21.97 -8.50
CA SER A 179 -13.59 -22.88 -9.45
C SER A 179 -12.63 -23.95 -9.95
N THR A 180 -11.41 -23.58 -10.33
CA THR A 180 -10.42 -24.53 -10.87
C THR A 180 -9.96 -25.52 -9.80
N THR A 181 -9.71 -25.06 -8.58
CA THR A 181 -9.33 -25.95 -7.47
C THR A 181 -10.48 -26.88 -7.07
N ALA A 182 -11.72 -26.37 -6.99
CA ALA A 182 -12.90 -27.18 -6.70
C ALA A 182 -13.14 -28.25 -7.76
N ALA A 183 -13.06 -27.90 -9.06
CA ALA A 183 -13.21 -28.85 -10.16
C ALA A 183 -12.12 -29.94 -10.16
N ARG A 184 -10.92 -29.62 -9.63
CA ARG A 184 -9.79 -30.55 -9.55
C ARG A 184 -9.90 -31.54 -8.38
N GLY A 185 -10.55 -31.11 -7.29
CA GLY A 185 -10.78 -31.89 -6.08
C GLY A 185 -9.62 -31.85 -5.07
N PRO A 186 -9.87 -32.29 -3.82
CA PRO A 186 -8.99 -32.05 -2.66
C PRO A 186 -7.66 -32.79 -2.70
N GLN A 187 -7.57 -33.86 -3.51
CA GLN A 187 -6.35 -34.66 -3.66
C GLN A 187 -5.39 -34.12 -4.73
N LYS A 188 -5.79 -33.06 -5.45
CA LYS A 188 -5.01 -32.48 -6.53
C LYS A 188 -4.79 -30.99 -6.29
N SER A 189 -3.81 -30.45 -6.99
CA SER A 189 -3.45 -29.03 -6.92
C SER A 189 -3.40 -28.40 -8.29
N VAL A 190 -3.46 -27.07 -8.31
CA VAL A 190 -3.16 -26.21 -9.47
C VAL A 190 -1.88 -25.42 -9.18
N CYS A 191 -1.16 -24.96 -10.22
CA CYS A 191 -0.12 -23.94 -10.03
C CYS A 191 -0.65 -22.54 -10.37
N PRO A 192 -0.09 -21.47 -9.78
CA PRO A 192 -0.48 -20.10 -10.13
C PRO A 192 -0.38 -19.80 -11.62
N SER A 193 0.64 -20.33 -12.31
CA SER A 193 0.82 -20.12 -13.75
C SER A 193 -0.23 -20.81 -14.62
N GLU A 194 -0.96 -21.79 -14.10
CA GLU A 194 -2.12 -22.36 -14.79
C GLU A 194 -3.27 -21.33 -14.80
N ILE A 195 -3.60 -20.79 -13.63
CA ILE A 195 -4.63 -19.75 -13.48
C ILE A 195 -4.28 -18.51 -14.29
N ALA A 196 -3.01 -18.08 -14.26
CA ALA A 196 -2.54 -16.93 -15.04
C ALA A 196 -2.80 -17.11 -16.54
N ARG A 197 -2.48 -18.29 -17.09
CA ARG A 197 -2.70 -18.60 -18.52
C ARG A 197 -4.18 -18.69 -18.88
N MET A 198 -5.04 -19.10 -17.95
CA MET A 198 -6.48 -19.16 -18.18
C MET A 198 -7.11 -17.77 -18.29
N LEU A 199 -6.64 -16.82 -17.49
CA LEU A 199 -7.22 -15.47 -17.43
C LEU A 199 -6.55 -14.48 -18.39
N TYR A 200 -5.25 -14.63 -18.60
CA TYR A 200 -4.41 -13.66 -19.29
C TYR A 200 -3.54 -14.37 -20.34
N PRO A 201 -4.11 -15.00 -21.38
CA PRO A 201 -3.37 -15.89 -22.27
C PRO A 201 -2.18 -15.22 -22.98
N GLU A 202 -2.29 -13.92 -23.28
CA GLU A 202 -1.28 -13.16 -24.03
C GLU A 202 -0.10 -12.69 -23.15
N ASP A 203 -0.35 -12.34 -21.88
CA ASP A 203 0.57 -11.65 -20.98
C ASP A 203 0.65 -12.28 -19.57
N TRP A 204 0.29 -13.57 -19.43
CA TRP A 204 0.17 -14.28 -18.15
C TRP A 204 1.37 -14.13 -17.19
N ARG A 205 2.58 -13.92 -17.73
CA ARG A 205 3.79 -13.74 -16.92
C ARG A 205 3.75 -12.45 -16.10
N GLU A 206 3.15 -11.40 -16.64
CA GLU A 206 3.02 -10.10 -15.97
C GLU A 206 2.07 -10.16 -14.78
N HIS A 207 1.03 -11.01 -14.90
CA HIS A 207 0.01 -11.22 -13.86
C HIS A 207 0.38 -12.25 -12.80
N MET A 208 1.56 -12.88 -12.88
CA MET A 208 1.95 -13.94 -11.94
C MET A 208 1.89 -13.49 -10.48
N GLN A 209 2.30 -12.25 -10.18
CA GLN A 209 2.26 -11.73 -8.82
C GLN A 209 0.82 -11.49 -8.35
N ASP A 210 -0.07 -11.04 -9.23
CA ASP A 210 -1.49 -10.84 -8.90
C ASP A 210 -2.16 -12.18 -8.54
N ILE A 211 -1.90 -13.24 -9.31
CA ILE A 211 -2.41 -14.59 -8.99
C ILE A 211 -1.91 -15.06 -7.63
N VAL A 212 -0.62 -14.89 -7.34
CA VAL A 212 -0.04 -15.30 -6.06
C VAL A 212 -0.62 -14.50 -4.91
N ASP A 213 -0.77 -13.18 -5.06
CA ASP A 213 -1.32 -12.29 -4.03
C ASP A 213 -2.77 -12.68 -3.70
N VAL A 214 -3.62 -12.95 -4.71
CA VAL A 214 -5.00 -13.40 -4.49
C VAL A 214 -5.04 -14.80 -3.87
N ALA A 215 -4.17 -15.72 -4.31
CA ALA A 215 -4.08 -17.05 -3.70
C ALA A 215 -3.71 -16.98 -2.21
N ILE A 216 -2.78 -16.10 -1.83
CA ILE A 216 -2.41 -15.85 -0.42
C ILE A 216 -3.60 -15.31 0.35
N SER A 217 -4.34 -14.34 -0.21
CA SER A 217 -5.55 -13.79 0.41
C SER A 217 -6.60 -14.88 0.65
N LEU A 218 -6.88 -15.72 -0.35
CA LEU A 218 -7.80 -16.86 -0.22
C LEU A 218 -7.31 -17.89 0.81
N HIS A 219 -5.99 -18.10 0.91
CA HIS A 219 -5.40 -18.97 1.93
C HIS A 219 -5.61 -18.41 3.35
N LYS A 220 -5.32 -17.13 3.55
CA LYS A 220 -5.54 -16.43 4.84
C LYS A 220 -7.02 -16.42 5.24
N LEU A 221 -7.93 -16.41 4.26
CA LEU A 221 -9.38 -16.55 4.47
C LEU A 221 -9.84 -18.02 4.66
N GLY A 222 -8.93 -18.99 4.58
CA GLY A 222 -9.22 -20.41 4.74
C GLY A 222 -10.01 -21.04 3.60
N LYS A 223 -10.10 -20.39 2.43
CA LYS A 223 -10.84 -20.85 1.24
C LYS A 223 -10.03 -21.83 0.39
N VAL A 224 -8.71 -21.72 0.41
CA VAL A 224 -7.77 -22.62 -0.27
C VAL A 224 -6.57 -22.91 0.63
N GLN A 225 -5.75 -23.89 0.26
CA GLN A 225 -4.48 -24.15 0.92
C GLN A 225 -3.31 -23.98 -0.06
N ILE A 226 -2.32 -23.17 0.31
CA ILE A 226 -1.06 -23.06 -0.42
C ILE A 226 -0.08 -24.07 0.15
N THR A 227 0.54 -24.85 -0.74
CA THR A 227 1.46 -25.93 -0.39
C THR A 227 2.75 -25.88 -1.20
N GLN A 228 3.82 -26.46 -0.63
CA GLN A 228 5.04 -26.81 -1.34
C GLN A 228 5.43 -28.24 -0.98
N LYS A 229 5.82 -29.03 -1.98
CA LYS A 229 6.13 -30.46 -1.81
C LYS A 229 5.01 -31.21 -1.05
N GLY A 230 3.75 -30.83 -1.30
CA GLY A 230 2.55 -31.40 -0.68
C GLY A 230 2.23 -30.92 0.75
N SER A 231 3.09 -30.11 1.38
CA SER A 231 2.88 -29.61 2.74
C SER A 231 2.41 -28.16 2.75
N ALA A 232 1.52 -27.79 3.65
CA ALA A 232 1.13 -26.39 3.87
C ALA A 232 2.36 -25.55 4.26
N ILE A 233 2.42 -24.31 3.80
CA ILE A 233 3.55 -23.41 4.05
C ILE A 233 3.11 -22.12 4.76
N ASP A 234 4.08 -21.45 5.38
CA ASP A 234 3.94 -20.05 5.77
C ASP A 234 3.91 -19.16 4.53
N VAL A 235 2.76 -18.54 4.27
CA VAL A 235 2.52 -17.67 3.11
C VAL A 235 3.14 -16.28 3.24
N ASP A 236 3.62 -15.90 4.42
CA ASP A 236 4.33 -14.64 4.60
C ASP A 236 5.81 -14.76 4.19
N HIS A 237 6.33 -15.99 4.01
CA HIS A 237 7.72 -16.27 3.64
C HIS A 237 7.84 -17.33 2.52
N ILE A 238 7.28 -17.04 1.35
CA ILE A 238 7.30 -17.97 0.22
C ILE A 238 8.66 -17.97 -0.50
N LYS A 239 9.23 -19.16 -0.74
CA LYS A 239 10.41 -19.35 -1.59
C LYS A 239 10.20 -20.45 -2.62
N GLY A 240 10.24 -20.09 -3.90
CA GLY A 240 10.10 -21.04 -5.00
C GLY A 240 8.65 -21.38 -5.38
N PRO A 241 8.44 -22.41 -6.20
CA PRO A 241 7.12 -22.72 -6.76
C PRO A 241 6.12 -23.14 -5.70
N ILE A 242 4.89 -22.66 -5.81
CA ILE A 242 3.77 -23.03 -4.94
C ILE A 242 2.68 -23.81 -5.69
N ARG A 243 1.87 -24.54 -4.93
CA ARG A 243 0.68 -25.26 -5.39
C ARG A 243 -0.52 -24.81 -4.58
N ILE A 244 -1.68 -24.71 -5.21
CA ILE A 244 -2.94 -24.30 -4.58
C ILE A 244 -3.90 -25.49 -4.61
N THR A 245 -4.48 -25.86 -3.47
CA THR A 245 -5.48 -26.93 -3.35
C THR A 245 -6.78 -26.36 -2.79
N CYS A 246 -7.92 -26.96 -3.15
CA CYS A 246 -9.16 -26.68 -2.43
C CYS A 246 -9.05 -27.23 -1.00
N ARG A 247 -9.81 -26.65 -0.08
CA ARG A 247 -9.91 -27.10 1.30
C ARG A 247 -11.12 -28.04 1.46
#